data_AF-A0A522PCP1-F1
#
_entry.id   AF-A0A522PCP1-F1
#
_cell.length_a   1.000
_cell.length_b   1.000
_cell.length_c   1.000
_cell.angle_alpha   90.00
_cell.angle_beta   90.00
_cell.angle_gamma   90.00
#
_symmetry.space_group_name_H-M   'P 1'
#
loop_
_entity.id
_entity.type
_entity.pdbx_description
1 polymer ?
#
loop_
_entity_poly.entity_id
_entity_poly.type
_entity_poly.pdbx_seq_one_letter_code
_entity_poly.pdbx_strand_id
1 'polypeptide(L)'
;MKRLVIVALALACASAALAAPPAKQAAQRADPPRLAPADEYFGRMKMSPIGIGNEIHDIGLLLKYDPANSSRLVGRARLTEDALLDWRARYPSDTWLAKDTYMMARVDAMFYDRESHARAWSLMMWVAQRFPRTPFGANANGEVRRGHVVPLYAMPPAPTPAPTIAPTPAP
;
A
#
# COMPACT_ATOMS: atom_id res chain seq x y z
N MET A 1 -66.83 -33.06 -14.51
CA MET A 1 -65.61 -33.84 -14.76
C MET A 1 -64.42 -33.11 -14.13
N LYS A 2 -63.69 -33.82 -13.24
CA LYS A 2 -62.25 -33.71 -12.85
C LYS A 2 -61.49 -32.44 -13.30
N ARG A 3 -60.68 -31.73 -12.51
CA ARG A 3 -60.17 -31.83 -11.13
C ARG A 3 -59.57 -30.45 -10.75
N LEU A 4 -59.75 -30.07 -9.50
CA LEU A 4 -58.96 -29.14 -8.67
C LEU A 4 -57.46 -29.07 -9.01
N VAL A 5 -56.90 -27.85 -9.07
CA VAL A 5 -55.72 -27.45 -8.28
C VAL A 5 -55.82 -25.94 -7.97
N ILE A 6 -56.04 -25.64 -6.69
CA ILE A 6 -55.90 -24.32 -6.07
C ILE A 6 -54.45 -24.22 -5.59
N VAL A 7 -53.69 -23.23 -6.03
CA VAL A 7 -52.47 -22.80 -5.32
C VAL A 7 -52.76 -21.43 -4.75
N ALA A 8 -53.10 -21.44 -3.47
CA ALA A 8 -53.10 -20.25 -2.64
C ALA A 8 -51.64 -19.96 -2.23
N LEU A 9 -51.18 -18.72 -2.45
CA LEU A 9 -50.15 -18.14 -1.59
C LEU A 9 -50.36 -16.63 -1.53
N ALA A 10 -51.16 -16.22 -0.56
CA ALA A 10 -51.11 -14.87 -0.02
C ALA A 10 -50.14 -14.90 1.17
N LEU A 11 -49.11 -14.06 1.17
CA LEU A 11 -48.74 -13.29 2.36
C LEU A 11 -47.82 -12.14 1.95
N ALA A 12 -48.32 -10.92 2.15
CA ALA A 12 -47.54 -9.70 2.14
C ALA A 12 -46.61 -9.67 3.36
N CYS A 13 -45.37 -9.21 3.18
CA CYS A 13 -44.59 -8.56 4.21
C CYS A 13 -43.78 -7.44 3.55
N ALA A 14 -44.32 -6.23 3.61
CA ALA A 14 -43.56 -5.02 3.36
C ALA A 14 -42.56 -4.83 4.50
N SER A 15 -41.32 -5.27 4.31
CA SER A 15 -40.23 -4.97 5.23
C SER A 15 -39.73 -3.56 4.96
N ALA A 16 -40.36 -2.58 5.61
CA ALA A 16 -39.74 -1.29 5.89
C ALA A 16 -38.56 -1.52 6.85
N ALA A 17 -37.43 -1.96 6.31
CA ALA A 17 -36.19 -1.98 7.06
C ALA A 17 -35.75 -0.52 7.22
N LEU A 18 -36.04 0.06 8.39
CA LEU A 18 -35.32 1.22 8.90
C LEU A 18 -33.83 0.97 8.67
N ALA A 19 -33.21 1.75 7.80
CA ALA A 19 -31.77 1.78 7.64
C ALA A 19 -31.18 2.17 9.00
N ALA A 20 -30.67 1.17 9.73
CA ALA A 20 -29.86 1.42 10.90
C ALA A 20 -28.71 2.36 10.48
N PRO A 21 -28.44 3.44 11.24
CA PRO A 21 -27.29 4.28 10.94
C PRO A 21 -26.04 3.38 10.90
N PRO A 22 -25.15 3.56 9.91
CA PRO A 22 -23.95 2.75 9.82
C PRO A 22 -23.23 2.83 11.17
N ALA A 23 -23.04 1.67 11.81
CA ALA A 23 -22.30 1.60 13.05
C ALA A 23 -20.97 2.31 12.81
N LYS A 24 -20.72 3.41 13.54
CA LYS A 24 -19.40 4.03 13.61
C LYS A 24 -18.46 2.90 14.00
N GLN A 25 -17.70 2.37 13.04
CA GLN A 25 -16.61 1.45 13.33
C GLN A 25 -15.77 2.16 14.38
N ALA A 26 -15.76 1.58 15.58
CA ALA A 26 -14.97 2.11 16.67
C ALA A 26 -13.54 2.16 16.14
N ALA A 27 -13.01 3.38 15.97
CA ALA A 27 -11.61 3.57 15.64
C ALA A 27 -10.84 2.73 16.67
N GLN A 28 -10.08 1.73 16.19
CA GLN A 28 -9.29 0.88 17.06
C GLN A 28 -8.53 1.80 18.03
N ARG A 29 -8.81 1.67 19.33
CA ARG A 29 -8.08 2.40 20.36
C ARG A 29 -6.61 2.12 20.10
N ALA A 30 -5.85 3.15 19.74
CA ALA A 30 -4.43 3.01 19.50
C ALA A 30 -3.79 2.52 20.80
N ASP A 31 -3.14 1.35 20.76
CA ASP A 31 -2.33 0.88 21.88
C ASP A 31 -1.35 1.99 22.29
N PRO A 32 -1.03 2.14 23.58
CA PRO A 32 -0.04 3.13 24.02
C PRO A 32 1.24 2.99 23.18
N PRO A 33 1.86 4.11 22.77
CA PRO A 33 2.99 4.09 21.86
C PRO A 33 4.12 3.25 22.45
N ARG A 34 4.32 2.07 21.85
CA ARG A 34 5.43 1.17 22.16
C ARG A 34 6.44 1.34 21.04
N LEU A 35 7.50 2.08 21.33
CA LEU A 35 8.59 2.27 20.39
C LEU A 35 9.45 1.01 20.35
N ALA A 36 9.90 0.64 19.16
CA ALA A 36 10.93 -0.37 19.00
C ALA A 36 12.24 0.14 19.61
N PRO A 37 12.95 -0.70 20.38
CA PRO A 37 14.32 -0.41 20.78
C PRO A 37 15.21 -0.23 19.54
N ALA A 38 16.16 0.69 19.62
CA ALA A 38 17.09 0.94 18.51
C ALA A 38 17.97 -0.27 18.17
N ASP A 39 18.25 -1.12 19.17
CA ASP A 39 19.07 -2.33 19.04
C ASP A 39 18.28 -3.56 18.56
N GLU A 40 16.98 -3.42 18.30
CA GLU A 40 16.17 -4.51 17.76
C GLU A 40 16.21 -4.54 16.24
N TYR A 41 16.30 -5.76 15.69
CA TYR A 41 16.48 -5.99 14.27
C TYR A 41 15.30 -6.72 13.64
N PHE A 42 14.95 -6.32 12.43
CA PHE A 42 13.75 -6.74 11.71
C PHE A 42 14.05 -7.35 10.35
N GLY A 43 13.18 -8.28 9.95
CA GLY A 43 13.21 -8.96 8.66
C GLY A 43 14.45 -9.81 8.43
N ARG A 44 14.62 -10.23 7.18
CA ARG A 44 15.73 -11.06 6.71
C ARG A 44 17.07 -10.32 6.72
N MET A 45 17.06 -9.03 6.43
CA MET A 45 18.27 -8.20 6.39
C MET A 45 18.75 -7.74 7.78
N LYS A 46 18.01 -8.07 8.85
CA LYS A 46 18.32 -7.62 10.22
C LYS A 46 18.56 -6.11 10.26
N MET A 47 17.57 -5.35 9.83
CA MET A 47 17.63 -3.88 9.83
C MET A 47 17.06 -3.33 11.13
N SER A 48 17.68 -2.29 11.68
CA SER A 48 17.11 -1.50 12.77
C SER A 48 16.05 -0.52 12.25
N PRO A 49 15.20 0.08 13.11
CA PRO A 49 14.23 1.10 12.68
C PRO A 49 14.86 2.25 11.89
N ILE A 50 16.01 2.76 12.35
CA ILE A 50 16.78 3.81 11.66
C ILE A 50 17.31 3.29 10.33
N GLY A 51 17.84 2.05 10.31
CA GLY A 51 18.35 1.42 9.11
C GLY A 51 17.28 1.27 8.03
N ILE A 52 16.07 0.86 8.41
CA ILE A 52 14.91 0.78 7.50
C ILE A 52 14.62 2.16 6.88
N GLY A 53 14.52 3.21 7.71
CA GLY A 53 14.24 4.56 7.23
C GLY A 53 15.29 5.10 6.26
N ASN A 54 16.58 4.85 6.53
CA ASN A 54 17.68 5.24 5.64
C ASN A 54 17.63 4.48 4.31
N GLU A 55 17.39 3.16 4.38
CA GLU A 55 17.33 2.30 3.21
C GLU A 55 16.19 2.71 2.26
N ILE A 56 15.00 3.03 2.80
CA ILE A 56 13.87 3.56 2.03
C ILE A 56 14.26 4.85 1.30
N HIS A 57 14.95 5.76 2.00
CA HIS A 57 15.40 7.02 1.43
C HIS A 57 16.39 6.80 0.28
N ASP A 58 17.40 5.95 0.50
CA ASP A 58 18.45 5.63 -0.46
C ASP A 58 17.90 4.98 -1.73
N ILE A 59 17.00 4.00 -1.58
CA ILE A 59 16.33 3.37 -2.73
C ILE A 59 15.56 4.43 -3.53
N GLY A 60 14.82 5.31 -2.86
CA GLY A 60 14.10 6.38 -3.53
C GLY A 60 15.03 7.31 -4.32
N LEU A 61 16.17 7.70 -3.74
CA LEU A 61 17.15 8.54 -4.43
C LEU A 61 17.74 7.83 -5.66
N LEU A 62 18.07 6.54 -5.54
CA LEU A 62 18.59 5.76 -6.65
C LEU A 62 17.56 5.62 -7.77
N LEU A 63 16.29 5.36 -7.46
CA LEU A 63 15.23 5.30 -8.47
C LEU A 63 15.00 6.66 -9.15
N LYS A 64 15.15 7.76 -8.42
CA LYS A 64 15.03 9.12 -8.97
C LYS A 64 16.14 9.41 -9.99
N TYR A 65 17.39 9.14 -9.62
CA TYR A 65 18.56 9.55 -10.41
C TYR A 65 18.99 8.50 -11.44
N ASP A 66 18.60 7.23 -11.26
CA ASP A 66 18.93 6.11 -12.12
C ASP A 66 17.73 5.16 -12.31
N PRO A 67 16.65 5.63 -12.94
CA PRO A 67 15.42 4.85 -13.16
C PRO A 67 15.64 3.63 -14.07
N ALA A 68 16.66 3.69 -14.94
CA ALA A 68 17.01 2.60 -15.85
C ALA A 68 17.44 1.33 -15.09
N ASN A 69 18.00 1.49 -13.88
CA ASN A 69 18.40 0.39 -13.00
C ASN A 69 17.33 -0.02 -11.99
N SER A 70 16.08 0.43 -12.13
CA SER A 70 14.97 0.09 -11.21
C SER A 70 14.79 -1.42 -11.01
N SER A 71 14.95 -2.24 -12.06
CA SER A 71 14.86 -3.71 -11.97
C SER A 71 15.87 -4.32 -10.99
N ARG A 72 17.03 -3.70 -10.79
CA ARG A 72 18.06 -4.17 -9.85
C ARG A 72 17.74 -3.77 -8.40
N LEU A 73 16.92 -2.73 -8.22
CA LEU A 73 16.55 -2.20 -6.91
C LEU A 73 15.32 -2.87 -6.31
N VAL A 74 14.50 -3.55 -7.12
CA VAL A 74 13.27 -4.19 -6.62
C VAL A 74 13.56 -5.20 -5.51
N GLY A 75 14.58 -6.05 -5.66
CA GLY A 75 14.94 -7.03 -4.64
C GLY A 75 15.35 -6.38 -3.32
N ARG A 76 16.11 -5.28 -3.39
CA ARG A 76 16.50 -4.47 -2.23
C ARG A 76 15.26 -3.89 -1.55
N ALA A 77 14.36 -3.28 -2.31
CA ALA A 77 13.08 -2.75 -1.82
C ALA A 77 12.23 -3.82 -1.12
N ARG A 78 12.13 -5.04 -1.67
CA ARG A 78 11.37 -6.13 -1.05
C ARG A 78 11.95 -6.59 0.28
N LEU A 79 13.27 -6.61 0.42
CA LEU A 79 13.93 -6.94 1.70
C LEU A 79 13.76 -5.82 2.74
N THR A 80 13.76 -4.56 2.32
CA THR A 80 13.44 -3.43 3.19
C THR A 80 11.98 -3.46 3.63
N GLU A 81 11.05 -3.77 2.71
CA GLU A 81 9.63 -3.96 3.02
C GLU A 81 9.43 -5.08 4.05
N ASP A 82 10.11 -6.22 3.88
CA ASP A 82 10.06 -7.35 4.81
C ASP A 82 10.44 -6.92 6.24
N ALA A 83 11.54 -6.16 6.39
CA ALA A 83 11.93 -5.61 7.68
C ALA A 83 10.90 -4.61 8.24
N LEU A 84 10.36 -3.73 7.40
CA LEU A 84 9.31 -2.78 7.80
C LEU A 84 8.04 -3.49 8.26
N LEU A 85 7.62 -4.55 7.56
CA LEU A 85 6.41 -5.31 7.88
C LEU A 85 6.56 -6.12 9.18
N ASP A 86 7.76 -6.65 9.43
CA ASP A 86 8.09 -7.31 10.69
C ASP A 86 8.13 -6.31 11.86
N TRP A 87 8.75 -5.14 11.67
CA TRP A 87 8.69 -4.04 12.64
C TRP A 87 7.26 -3.63 12.97
N ARG A 88 6.43 -3.47 11.94
CA ARG A 88 5.01 -3.17 12.06
C ARG A 88 4.24 -4.24 12.83
N ALA A 89 4.55 -5.52 12.63
CA ALA A 89 3.88 -6.61 13.32
C ALA A 89 4.19 -6.64 14.82
N ARG A 90 5.45 -6.36 15.20
CA ARG A 90 5.92 -6.36 16.59
C ARG A 90 5.57 -5.08 17.35
N TYR A 91 5.64 -3.93 16.68
CA TYR A 91 5.46 -2.60 17.27
C TYR A 91 4.45 -1.74 16.51
N PRO A 92 3.18 -2.16 16.40
CA PRO A 92 2.20 -1.48 15.53
C PRO A 92 1.83 -0.05 15.96
N SER A 93 2.20 0.37 17.18
CA SER A 93 2.00 1.73 17.70
C SER A 93 3.28 2.59 17.66
N ASP A 94 4.37 2.10 17.07
CA ASP A 94 5.58 2.90 16.90
C ASP A 94 5.30 4.12 16.03
N THR A 95 5.72 5.30 16.48
CA THR A 95 5.39 6.56 15.83
C THR A 95 6.18 6.78 14.54
N TRP A 96 7.32 6.10 14.37
CA TRP A 96 8.13 6.21 13.16
C TRP A 96 7.52 5.44 11.97
N LEU A 97 6.74 4.40 12.24
CA LEU A 97 6.05 3.61 11.21
C LEU A 97 5.13 4.46 10.32
N ALA A 98 4.55 5.54 10.85
CA ALA A 98 3.73 6.46 10.05
C ALA A 98 4.53 7.06 8.88
N LYS A 99 5.75 7.56 9.17
CA LYS A 99 6.65 8.12 8.16
C LYS A 99 7.17 7.02 7.25
N ASP A 100 7.77 5.97 7.82
CA ASP A 100 8.55 5.03 7.03
C ASP A 100 7.65 4.15 6.15
N THR A 101 6.46 3.78 6.62
CA THR A 101 5.49 3.06 5.79
C THR A 101 4.91 3.93 4.67
N TYR A 102 4.68 5.21 4.94
CA TYR A 102 4.25 6.15 3.91
C TYR A 102 5.34 6.33 2.84
N MET A 103 6.59 6.51 3.25
CA MET A 103 7.71 6.69 2.32
C MET A 103 7.97 5.40 1.52
N MET A 104 7.87 4.23 2.15
CA MET A 104 7.98 2.95 1.44
C MET A 104 6.88 2.77 0.39
N ALA A 105 5.63 3.13 0.71
CA ALA A 105 4.53 3.11 -0.27
C ALA A 105 4.84 3.97 -1.49
N ARG A 106 5.46 5.13 -1.28
CA ARG A 106 5.86 6.05 -2.36
C ARG A 106 7.08 5.57 -3.14
N VAL A 107 7.99 4.81 -2.52
CA VAL A 107 9.07 4.10 -3.22
C VAL A 107 8.48 2.99 -4.10
N ASP A 108 7.54 2.21 -3.58
CA ASP A 108 6.87 1.16 -4.35
C ASP A 108 6.14 1.70 -5.58
N ALA A 109 5.55 2.89 -5.48
CA ALA A 109 4.92 3.58 -6.61
C ALA A 109 5.91 4.10 -7.68
N MET A 110 7.23 4.03 -7.43
CA MET A 110 8.26 4.37 -8.43
C MET A 110 8.59 3.18 -9.34
N PHE A 111 8.21 1.94 -8.99
CA PHE A 111 8.43 0.78 -9.84
C PHE A 111 7.25 0.58 -10.80
N TYR A 112 7.54 0.42 -12.11
CA TYR A 112 6.54 0.31 -13.17
C TYR A 112 5.93 -1.09 -13.33
N ASP A 113 5.63 -1.78 -12.22
CA ASP A 113 5.01 -3.10 -12.24
C ASP A 113 3.78 -3.19 -11.34
N ARG A 114 2.85 -4.09 -11.69
CA ARG A 114 1.56 -4.24 -11.02
C ARG A 114 1.71 -4.64 -9.54
N GLU A 115 2.71 -5.43 -9.21
CA GLU A 115 2.90 -5.94 -7.85
C GLU A 115 3.33 -4.81 -6.92
N SER A 116 4.31 -4.01 -7.33
CA SER A 116 4.78 -2.84 -6.58
C SER A 116 3.65 -1.82 -6.38
N HIS A 117 2.81 -1.57 -7.38
CA HIS A 117 1.64 -0.69 -7.22
C HIS A 117 0.62 -1.24 -6.21
N ALA A 118 0.39 -2.56 -6.18
CA ALA A 118 -0.50 -3.17 -5.20
C ALA A 118 0.05 -3.06 -3.77
N ARG A 119 1.38 -3.20 -3.61
CA ARG A 119 2.07 -3.02 -2.32
C ARG A 119 2.01 -1.57 -1.86
N ALA A 120 2.31 -0.61 -2.74
CA ALA A 120 2.15 0.82 -2.48
C ALA A 120 0.75 1.13 -1.94
N TRP A 121 -0.29 0.62 -2.60
CA TRP A 121 -1.67 0.81 -2.16
C TRP A 121 -1.96 0.22 -0.78
N SER A 122 -1.51 -1.01 -0.54
CA SER A 122 -1.67 -1.70 0.75
C SER A 122 -1.02 -0.94 1.91
N LEU A 123 0.23 -0.50 1.73
CA LEU A 123 0.96 0.30 2.72
C LEU A 123 0.28 1.65 2.95
N MET A 124 -0.17 2.31 1.89
CA MET A 124 -0.86 3.60 1.97
C MET A 124 -2.19 3.51 2.74
N MET A 125 -3.00 2.51 2.43
CA MET A 125 -4.24 2.23 3.17
C MET A 125 -3.97 2.00 4.65
N TRP A 126 -2.94 1.22 4.96
CA TRP A 126 -2.59 0.93 6.35
C TRP A 126 -2.19 2.20 7.11
N VAL A 127 -1.37 3.07 6.51
CA VAL A 127 -0.98 4.35 7.14
C VAL A 127 -2.19 5.27 7.35
N ALA A 128 -3.06 5.38 6.35
CA ALA A 128 -4.28 6.19 6.43
C ALA A 128 -5.19 5.72 7.58
N GLN A 129 -5.32 4.41 7.78
CA GLN A 129 -6.15 3.82 8.82
C GLN A 129 -5.50 3.88 10.20
N ARG A 130 -4.20 3.58 10.31
CA ARG A 130 -3.51 3.40 11.59
C ARG A 130 -3.03 4.71 12.20
N PHE A 131 -2.65 5.68 11.37
CA PHE A 131 -2.07 6.96 11.80
C PHE A 131 -2.83 8.19 11.28
N PRO A 132 -4.17 8.22 11.30
CA PRO A 132 -4.97 9.26 10.63
C PRO A 132 -4.70 10.68 11.16
N ARG A 133 -4.15 10.80 12.37
CA ARG A 133 -3.84 12.08 13.04
C ARG A 133 -2.41 12.58 12.80
N THR A 134 -1.60 11.84 12.04
CA THR A 134 -0.25 12.28 11.64
C THR A 134 -0.31 12.96 10.27
N PRO A 135 0.65 13.84 9.92
CA PRO A 135 0.74 14.37 8.56
C PRO A 135 0.80 13.27 7.49
N PHE A 136 1.49 12.15 7.78
CA PHE A 136 1.61 11.02 6.87
C PHE A 136 0.28 10.29 6.66
N GLY A 137 -0.50 10.08 7.72
CA GLY A 137 -1.85 9.49 7.61
C GLY A 137 -2.84 10.41 6.89
N ALA A 138 -2.77 11.72 7.13
CA ALA A 138 -3.58 12.69 6.40
C ALA A 138 -3.26 12.68 4.89
N ASN A 139 -1.98 12.69 4.54
CA ASN A 139 -1.53 12.61 3.15
C ASN A 139 -1.92 11.27 2.51
N ALA A 140 -1.70 10.16 3.21
CA ALA A 140 -2.08 8.83 2.76
C ALA A 140 -3.59 8.73 2.48
N ASN A 141 -4.42 9.27 3.37
CA ASN A 141 -5.87 9.34 3.16
C ASN A 141 -6.21 10.19 1.92
N GLY A 142 -5.52 11.32 1.72
CA GLY A 142 -5.66 12.14 0.53
C GLY A 142 -5.29 11.43 -0.78
N GLU A 143 -4.27 10.56 -0.77
CA GLU A 143 -3.86 9.75 -1.93
C GLU A 143 -4.83 8.60 -2.19
N VAL A 144 -5.22 7.86 -1.15
CA VAL A 144 -6.22 6.79 -1.25
C VAL A 144 -7.54 7.35 -1.79
N ARG A 145 -8.00 8.52 -1.33
CA ARG A 145 -9.21 9.16 -1.86
C ARG A 145 -9.11 9.59 -3.32
N ARG A 146 -7.91 9.89 -3.82
CA ARG A 146 -7.65 10.23 -5.22
C ARG A 146 -7.48 9.00 -6.12
N GLY A 147 -7.42 7.80 -5.55
CA GLY A 147 -7.28 6.55 -6.29
C GLY A 147 -5.88 6.31 -6.88
N HIS A 148 -4.87 7.08 -6.47
CA HIS A 148 -3.48 6.87 -6.91
C HIS A 148 -2.50 7.26 -5.80
N VAL A 149 -1.39 6.53 -5.73
CA VAL A 149 -0.26 6.84 -4.86
C VAL A 149 0.75 7.68 -5.64
N VAL A 150 1.19 8.78 -5.05
CA VAL A 150 2.16 9.68 -5.68
C VAL A 150 3.56 9.15 -5.40
N PRO A 151 4.40 8.91 -6.43
CA PRO A 151 5.75 8.40 -6.22
C PRO A 151 6.58 9.33 -5.34
N LEU A 152 7.61 8.79 -4.69
CA LEU A 152 8.40 9.56 -3.72
C LEU A 152 9.09 10.77 -4.37
N TYR A 153 9.56 10.56 -5.60
CA TYR A 153 10.07 11.59 -6.49
C TYR A 153 9.36 11.53 -7.83
N ALA A 154 9.32 12.65 -8.55
CA ALA A 154 8.87 12.65 -9.94
C ALA A 154 9.81 11.75 -10.75
N MET A 155 9.27 10.65 -11.27
CA MET A 155 10.02 9.79 -12.17
C MET A 155 10.12 10.47 -13.54
N PRO A 156 11.27 10.41 -14.21
CA PRO A 156 11.35 10.83 -15.61
C PRO A 156 10.44 9.93 -16.45
N PRO A 157 9.95 10.44 -17.60
CA PRO A 157 9.07 9.68 -18.48
C PRO A 157 9.71 8.34 -18.84
N ALA A 158 8.89 7.29 -18.94
CA ALA A 158 9.35 5.98 -19.35
C ALA A 158 10.18 6.09 -20.64
N PRO A 159 11.33 5.37 -20.75
CA PRO A 159 12.14 5.42 -21.94
C PRO A 159 11.29 5.02 -23.15
N THR A 160 11.28 5.86 -24.18
CA THR A 160 10.59 5.57 -25.44
C THR A 160 11.09 4.22 -25.97
N PRO A 161 10.21 3.25 -26.29
CA PRO A 161 10.65 1.98 -26.85
C PRO A 161 11.48 2.26 -28.11
N ALA A 162 12.67 1.67 -28.19
CA ALA A 162 13.52 1.79 -29.36
C ALA A 162 12.72 1.29 -30.59
N PRO A 163 12.81 1.97 -31.74
CA PRO A 163 12.12 1.53 -32.94
C PRO A 163 12.54 0.08 -33.26
N THR A 164 11.56 -0.81 -33.41
CA THR A 164 11.80 -2.16 -33.90
C THR A 164 12.34 -2.03 -35.32
N ILE A 165 13.65 -2.29 -35.51
CA ILE A 165 14.22 -2.39 -36.85
C ILE A 165 13.55 -3.60 -37.51
N ALA A 166 12.69 -3.35 -38.49
CA ALA A 166 12.10 -4.41 -39.29
C ALA A 166 13.23 -5.20 -39.98
N PRO A 167 13.18 -6.53 -40.01
CA PRO A 167 14.20 -7.32 -40.69
C PRO A 167 14.26 -6.90 -42.17
N THR A 168 15.44 -6.52 -42.64
CA THR A 168 15.71 -6.24 -44.05
C THR A 168 15.38 -7.49 -44.87
N PRO A 169 14.55 -7.41 -45.93
CA PRO A 169 14.32 -8.54 -46.84
C PRO A 169 15.65 -8.99 -47.45
N ALA A 170 15.95 -10.28 -47.38
CA ALA A 170 17.09 -10.87 -48.09
C ALA A 170 16.85 -10.83 -49.61
N PRO A 171 17.92 -10.67 -50.44
CA PRO A 171 17.82 -10.63 -51.89
C PRO A 171 17.40 -11.97 -52.51
#